data_AF-A0A353P3U5-F1
#
_entry.id   AF-A0A353P3U5-F1
#
_cell.length_a   1.000
_cell.length_b   1.000
_cell.length_c   1.000
_cell.angle_alpha   90.00
_cell.angle_beta   90.00
_cell.angle_gamma   90.00
#
_symmetry.space_group_name_H-M   'P 1'
#
loop_
_entity.id
_entity.type
_entity.pdbx_description
1 polymer ?
#
loop_
_entity_poly.entity_id
_entity_poly.type
_entity_poly.pdbx_seq_one_letter_code
_entity_poly.pdbx_strand_id
1 'polypeptide(L)'
;MRAKQILQLSLITIFVFGSASAANTIVQTIYFGQDGIFNQFDCSTGTLNFIRIDITLNIYGGQFNYDNDSTSEASGNLQFGETAGVRDTSDVCLLESLNDYIFDDGNIYAYTSCNFVLSPDNGDGGTNYDSTPPDGAVLFGSDKSVTESGYIPDVFWTQGDKGFLGTGTYTILYSLMPWTDFTGQNVNQIQFSCTPPVSADGSITVIYDYDAIPEPAALSLLTAGIFVCCNKKKS
;
A
#
# COMPACT_ATOMS: atom_id res chain seq x y z
N MET A 1 22.98 42.61 61.23
CA MET A 1 22.64 42.20 59.83
C MET A 1 23.20 40.80 59.59
N ARG A 2 22.55 39.72 60.07
CA ARG A 2 21.58 38.82 59.38
C ARG A 2 22.07 38.24 58.04
N ALA A 3 23.00 37.29 58.11
CA ALA A 3 23.45 36.42 57.01
C ALA A 3 22.49 35.25 56.68
N LYS A 4 21.19 35.38 56.94
CA LYS A 4 20.20 34.28 56.86
C LYS A 4 19.20 34.39 55.69
N GLN A 5 19.40 35.32 54.75
CA GLN A 5 18.42 35.62 53.68
C GLN A 5 18.90 35.32 52.25
N ILE A 6 20.06 34.68 52.05
CA ILE A 6 20.58 34.32 50.70
C ILE A 6 20.46 32.81 50.45
N LEU A 7 19.43 32.16 51.01
CA LEU A 7 19.16 30.72 50.79
C LEU A 7 17.69 30.45 50.44
N GLN A 8 17.05 31.38 49.73
CA GLN A 8 15.62 31.24 49.42
C GLN A 8 15.24 31.64 47.99
N LEU A 9 16.23 31.76 47.08
CA LEU A 9 15.99 32.27 45.74
C LEU A 9 16.80 31.51 44.68
N SER A 10 16.67 30.19 44.61
CA SER A 10 17.32 29.41 43.54
C SER A 10 16.80 27.97 43.48
N LEU A 11 15.50 27.74 43.32
CA LEU A 11 15.04 26.39 42.95
C LEU A 11 13.59 26.34 42.41
N ILE A 12 13.22 27.26 41.51
CA ILE A 12 12.05 27.05 40.65
C ILE A 12 12.40 27.55 39.24
N THR A 13 13.44 26.94 38.64
CA THR A 13 13.49 26.85 37.18
C THR A 13 12.87 25.51 36.87
N ILE A 14 11.54 25.49 36.74
CA ILE A 14 10.84 24.39 36.09
C ILE A 14 11.42 24.37 34.67
N PHE A 15 12.34 23.46 34.43
CA PHE A 15 12.80 23.13 33.09
C PHE A 15 11.60 22.53 32.37
N VAL A 16 10.84 23.39 31.69
CA VAL A 16 9.89 22.96 30.66
C VAL A 16 10.76 22.48 29.50
N PHE A 17 11.28 21.25 29.60
CA PHE A 17 11.70 20.52 28.42
C PHE A 17 10.42 20.13 27.68
N GLY A 18 9.89 21.07 26.91
CA GLY A 18 8.93 20.74 25.87
C GLY A 18 9.67 19.93 24.82
N SER A 19 9.63 18.61 24.96
CA SER A 19 10.06 17.71 23.89
C SER A 19 9.13 18.00 22.71
N ALA A 20 9.64 18.67 21.67
CA ALA A 20 8.97 18.63 20.38
C ALA A 20 9.01 17.17 19.94
N SER A 21 7.89 16.47 20.09
CA SER A 21 7.71 15.15 19.50
C SER A 21 7.66 15.38 17.99
N ALA A 22 8.68 14.94 17.27
CA ALA A 22 8.53 14.72 15.84
C ALA A 22 7.58 13.53 15.66
N ALA A 23 6.79 13.54 14.60
CA ALA A 23 6.01 12.37 14.21
C ALA A 23 6.98 11.20 13.95
N ASN A 24 6.70 10.06 14.54
CA ASN A 24 7.41 8.81 14.32
C ASN A 24 6.63 7.97 13.32
N THR A 25 7.33 7.08 12.61
CA THR A 25 6.71 6.17 11.66
C THR A 25 7.12 4.73 11.92
N ILE A 26 6.14 3.81 11.79
CA ILE A 26 6.37 2.37 11.70
C ILE A 26 6.02 1.97 10.27
N VAL A 27 6.94 1.31 9.57
CA VAL A 27 6.76 0.83 8.20
C VAL A 27 6.91 -0.68 8.19
N GLN A 28 5.89 -1.38 7.69
CA GLN A 28 5.88 -2.84 7.56
C GLN A 28 5.59 -3.20 6.11
N THR A 29 6.48 -3.95 5.48
CA THR A 29 6.36 -4.35 4.08
C THR A 29 6.33 -5.86 3.96
N ILE A 30 5.34 -6.39 3.23
CA ILE A 30 5.25 -7.80 2.84
C ILE A 30 5.23 -7.87 1.32
N TYR A 31 6.06 -8.73 0.75
CA TYR A 31 6.11 -8.98 -0.70
C TYR A 31 5.07 -10.01 -1.11
N PHE A 32 4.59 -9.91 -2.36
CA PHE A 32 3.72 -10.94 -2.93
C PHE A 32 4.41 -12.32 -2.94
N GLY A 33 3.61 -13.38 -2.83
CA GLY A 33 4.03 -14.76 -2.55
C GLY A 33 3.84 -15.20 -1.08
N GLN A 34 3.41 -14.31 -0.19
CA GLN A 34 3.10 -14.61 1.23
C GLN A 34 1.76 -13.98 1.64
N ASP A 35 1.12 -14.45 2.70
CA ASP A 35 -0.02 -13.74 3.29
C ASP A 35 0.46 -12.41 3.91
N GLY A 36 -0.32 -11.33 3.73
CA GLY A 36 -0.01 -9.99 4.26
C GLY A 36 -0.24 -9.90 5.76
N ILE A 37 0.59 -10.55 6.58
CA ILE A 37 0.49 -10.51 8.04
C ILE A 37 1.27 -9.30 8.58
N PHE A 38 0.57 -8.41 9.27
CA PHE A 38 1.12 -7.18 9.82
C PHE A 38 0.90 -7.10 11.33
N ASN A 39 1.82 -6.45 12.05
CA ASN A 39 1.63 -6.12 13.45
C ASN A 39 0.68 -4.93 13.58
N GLN A 40 -0.23 -5.02 14.56
CA GLN A 40 -1.08 -3.90 14.95
C GLN A 40 -0.24 -2.76 15.56
N PHE A 41 -0.79 -1.56 15.54
CA PHE A 41 -0.25 -0.41 16.25
C PHE A 41 -0.56 -0.50 17.75
N ASP A 42 0.48 -0.58 18.57
CA ASP A 42 0.36 -0.57 20.03
C ASP A 42 0.24 0.86 20.55
N CYS A 43 -0.97 1.24 20.97
CA CYS A 43 -1.27 2.55 21.55
C CYS A 43 -0.48 2.87 22.84
N SER A 44 0.21 1.90 23.45
CA SER A 44 1.15 2.18 24.54
C SER A 44 2.41 2.93 24.09
N THR A 45 2.71 2.91 22.78
CA THR A 45 3.88 3.56 22.20
C THR A 45 3.62 5.01 21.79
N GLY A 46 2.36 5.40 21.58
CA GLY A 46 2.01 6.73 21.10
C GLY A 46 0.55 6.92 20.71
N THR A 47 0.26 8.12 20.23
CA THR A 47 -1.04 8.47 19.63
C THR A 47 -0.93 8.37 18.12
N LEU A 48 -1.73 7.49 17.51
CA LEU A 48 -1.73 7.31 16.06
C LEU A 48 -2.33 8.54 15.36
N ASN A 49 -1.65 9.01 14.33
CA ASN A 49 -2.07 10.13 13.48
C ASN A 49 -2.79 9.63 12.23
N PHE A 50 -2.19 8.70 11.49
CA PHE A 50 -2.82 8.05 10.35
C PHE A 50 -2.28 6.64 10.07
N ILE A 51 -3.05 5.89 9.29
CA ILE A 51 -2.65 4.64 8.66
C ILE A 51 -2.68 4.83 7.16
N ARG A 52 -1.59 4.53 6.48
CA ARG A 52 -1.49 4.51 5.03
C ARG A 52 -1.08 3.12 4.56
N ILE A 53 -1.72 2.63 3.51
CA ILE A 53 -1.38 1.39 2.85
C ILE A 53 -0.89 1.73 1.45
N ASP A 54 0.35 1.38 1.16
CA ASP A 54 0.94 1.49 -0.16
C ASP A 54 0.99 0.09 -0.78
N ILE A 55 0.53 -0.06 -2.02
CA ILE A 55 0.69 -1.29 -2.77
C ILE A 55 1.47 -0.99 -4.04
N THR A 56 2.53 -1.75 -4.24
CA THR A 56 3.33 -1.73 -5.46
C THR A 56 3.05 -2.99 -6.25
N LEU A 57 2.71 -2.84 -7.53
CA LEU A 57 2.59 -3.93 -8.49
C LEU A 57 3.60 -3.70 -9.61
N ASN A 58 4.45 -4.69 -9.85
CA ASN A 58 5.38 -4.73 -10.96
C ASN A 58 4.95 -5.81 -11.94
N ILE A 59 5.01 -5.49 -13.23
CA ILE A 59 4.84 -6.46 -14.32
C ILE A 59 6.11 -6.51 -15.17
N TYR A 60 6.37 -7.69 -15.75
CA TYR A 60 7.54 -7.96 -16.57
C TYR A 60 7.14 -8.73 -17.84
N GLY A 61 7.47 -8.15 -18.99
CA GLY A 61 7.29 -8.77 -20.30
C GLY A 61 5.88 -9.34 -20.56
N GLY A 62 5.85 -10.54 -21.14
CA GLY A 62 4.64 -11.19 -21.65
C GLY A 62 4.43 -10.93 -23.14
N GLN A 63 3.65 -11.80 -23.78
CA GLN A 63 3.27 -11.66 -25.18
C GLN A 63 1.79 -11.97 -25.33
N PHE A 64 1.07 -11.05 -25.95
CA PHE A 64 -0.35 -11.13 -26.20
C PHE A 64 -0.58 -11.21 -27.71
N ASN A 65 -1.05 -12.35 -28.18
CA ASN A 65 -1.38 -12.61 -29.58
C ASN A 65 -2.88 -12.47 -29.71
N TYR A 66 -3.37 -11.73 -30.71
CA TYR A 66 -4.78 -11.46 -30.84
C TYR A 66 -5.17 -11.20 -32.28
N ASP A 67 -6.41 -11.50 -32.62
CA ASP A 67 -6.95 -11.47 -33.96
C ASP A 67 -8.46 -11.25 -33.96
N ASN A 68 -9.00 -10.86 -35.10
CA ASN A 68 -10.39 -10.44 -35.24
C ASN A 68 -11.22 -11.45 -36.06
N ASP A 69 -12.03 -12.25 -35.35
CA ASP A 69 -12.96 -13.21 -35.97
C ASP A 69 -14.25 -12.55 -36.52
N SER A 70 -14.41 -11.24 -36.38
CA SER A 70 -15.61 -10.56 -36.87
C SER A 70 -15.53 -10.28 -38.37
N THR A 71 -16.70 -10.24 -39.02
CA THR A 71 -16.81 -9.85 -40.44
C THR A 71 -16.61 -8.35 -40.69
N SER A 72 -16.23 -7.58 -39.67
CA SER A 72 -16.05 -6.13 -39.72
C SER A 72 -14.67 -5.76 -39.19
N GLU A 73 -14.16 -4.58 -39.56
CA GLU A 73 -12.92 -4.07 -38.97
C GLU A 73 -13.10 -3.87 -37.45
N ALA A 74 -12.15 -4.35 -36.65
CA ALA A 74 -12.10 -4.09 -35.23
C ALA A 74 -11.03 -3.04 -34.93
N SER A 75 -11.39 -2.04 -34.13
CA SER A 75 -10.44 -0.98 -33.75
C SER A 75 -10.71 -0.47 -32.35
N GLY A 76 -9.65 -0.10 -31.65
CA GLY A 76 -9.78 0.26 -30.25
C GLY A 76 -8.47 0.36 -29.50
N ASN A 77 -8.60 0.27 -28.18
CA ASN A 77 -7.50 0.15 -27.24
C ASN A 77 -7.51 -1.25 -26.61
N LEU A 78 -6.34 -1.86 -26.56
CA LEU A 78 -6.07 -3.11 -25.86
C LEU A 78 -5.20 -2.79 -24.64
N GLN A 79 -5.57 -3.35 -23.49
CA GLN A 79 -4.74 -3.40 -22.29
C GLN A 79 -4.34 -4.84 -21.96
N PHE A 80 -3.08 -5.05 -21.61
CA PHE A 80 -2.52 -6.36 -21.27
C PHE A 80 -1.53 -6.22 -20.12
N GLY A 81 -1.78 -6.94 -19.02
CA GLY A 81 -0.99 -6.82 -17.80
C GLY A 81 -1.48 -7.71 -16.68
N GLU A 82 -1.35 -7.21 -15.46
CA GLU A 82 -1.80 -7.86 -14.23
C GLU A 82 -2.55 -6.85 -13.36
N THR A 83 -3.42 -7.39 -12.51
CA THR A 83 -4.07 -6.64 -11.44
C THR A 83 -3.75 -7.27 -10.08
N ALA A 84 -3.51 -6.41 -9.09
CA ALA A 84 -3.42 -6.80 -7.69
C ALA A 84 -4.70 -6.35 -6.99
N GLY A 85 -5.55 -7.31 -6.62
CA GLY A 85 -6.73 -7.07 -5.82
C GLY A 85 -6.41 -7.22 -4.35
N VAL A 86 -6.79 -6.24 -3.53
CA VAL A 86 -6.86 -6.34 -2.07
C VAL A 86 -8.31 -6.27 -1.62
N ARG A 87 -8.63 -6.96 -0.53
CA ARG A 87 -10.00 -7.05 -0.03
C ARG A 87 -10.03 -6.91 1.48
N ASP A 88 -11.17 -6.43 1.98
CA ASP A 88 -11.50 -6.46 3.39
C ASP A 88 -11.38 -7.88 3.94
N THR A 89 -11.00 -7.97 5.20
CA THR A 89 -10.98 -9.23 5.94
C THR A 89 -11.87 -9.13 7.17
N SER A 90 -12.03 -10.23 7.89
CA SER A 90 -12.62 -10.18 9.23
C SER A 90 -11.79 -9.35 10.21
N ASP A 91 -10.54 -9.04 9.86
CA ASP A 91 -9.56 -8.44 10.74
C ASP A 91 -9.42 -6.94 10.49
N VAL A 92 -9.55 -6.47 9.24
CA VAL A 92 -9.42 -5.07 8.85
C VAL A 92 -10.36 -4.68 7.71
N CYS A 93 -10.75 -3.41 7.72
CA CYS A 93 -11.56 -2.74 6.72
C CYS A 93 -10.67 -1.82 5.87
N LEU A 94 -10.70 -1.98 4.56
CA LEU A 94 -9.89 -1.25 3.57
C LEU A 94 -10.76 -0.26 2.79
N LEU A 95 -11.57 0.51 3.54
CA LEU A 95 -12.45 1.54 3.00
C LEU A 95 -11.93 2.95 3.32
N GLU A 96 -12.25 3.90 2.46
CA GLU A 96 -12.07 5.33 2.69
C GLU A 96 -13.30 5.98 3.34
N SER A 97 -13.22 7.28 3.62
CA SER A 97 -14.24 8.02 4.40
C SER A 97 -15.66 7.99 3.81
N LEU A 98 -15.79 7.68 2.52
CA LEU A 98 -17.08 7.55 1.83
C LEU A 98 -17.65 6.12 1.85
N ASN A 99 -16.95 5.18 2.50
CA ASN A 99 -17.20 3.72 2.46
C ASN A 99 -16.97 3.09 1.08
N ASP A 100 -16.18 3.74 0.23
CA ASP A 100 -15.64 3.14 -0.99
C ASP A 100 -14.30 2.46 -0.66
N TYR A 101 -13.82 1.53 -1.49
CA TYR A 101 -12.50 0.92 -1.29
C TYR A 101 -11.37 1.93 -1.47
N ILE A 102 -10.28 1.77 -0.73
CA ILE A 102 -9.12 2.69 -0.78
C ILE A 102 -8.33 2.66 -2.12
N PHE A 103 -8.68 1.76 -3.04
CA PHE A 103 -8.17 1.66 -4.42
C PHE A 103 -9.35 1.48 -5.39
N ASP A 104 -9.10 1.41 -6.70
CA ASP A 104 -10.15 1.25 -7.73
C ASP A 104 -10.92 -0.08 -7.57
N ASP A 105 -12.01 -0.01 -6.81
CA ASP A 105 -12.76 -1.16 -6.28
C ASP A 105 -11.86 -2.20 -5.58
N GLY A 106 -10.84 -1.71 -4.88
CA GLY A 106 -9.84 -2.54 -4.20
C GLY A 106 -8.82 -3.17 -5.15
N ASN A 107 -8.61 -2.63 -6.34
CA ASN A 107 -7.66 -3.16 -7.32
C ASN A 107 -6.65 -2.11 -7.77
N ILE A 108 -5.46 -2.58 -8.13
CA ILE A 108 -4.40 -1.80 -8.75
C ILE A 108 -3.99 -2.49 -10.04
N TYR A 109 -3.73 -1.71 -11.08
CA TYR A 109 -3.51 -2.22 -12.41
C TYR A 109 -2.14 -1.79 -12.93
N ALA A 110 -1.37 -2.76 -13.41
CA ALA A 110 -0.15 -2.50 -14.16
C ALA A 110 -0.26 -3.22 -15.50
N TYR A 111 -0.33 -2.44 -16.58
CA TYR A 111 -0.57 -2.99 -17.92
C TYR A 111 0.13 -2.18 -19.01
N THR A 112 0.46 -2.87 -20.10
CA THR A 112 0.80 -2.28 -21.38
C THR A 112 -0.49 -1.94 -22.11
N SER A 113 -0.54 -0.80 -22.80
CA SER A 113 -1.69 -0.39 -23.59
C SER A 113 -1.25 -0.02 -25.00
N CYS A 114 -2.01 -0.43 -26.01
CA CYS A 114 -1.81 -0.05 -27.39
C CYS A 114 -3.15 0.24 -28.08
N ASN A 115 -3.12 1.13 -29.06
CA ASN A 115 -4.22 1.26 -30.00
C ASN A 115 -4.01 0.26 -31.14
N PHE A 116 -5.10 -0.32 -31.64
CA PHE A 116 -5.06 -1.28 -32.74
C PHE A 116 -6.16 -1.01 -33.77
N VAL A 117 -5.91 -1.53 -34.97
CA VAL A 117 -6.89 -1.69 -36.05
C VAL A 117 -6.60 -3.04 -36.69
N LEU A 118 -7.59 -3.92 -36.74
CA LEU A 118 -7.52 -5.25 -37.33
C LEU A 118 -8.55 -5.37 -38.43
N SER A 119 -8.14 -5.93 -39.57
CA SER A 119 -9.03 -6.21 -40.69
C SER A 119 -10.12 -7.21 -40.30
N PRO A 120 -11.23 -7.32 -41.07
CA PRO A 120 -12.17 -8.43 -40.93
C PRO A 120 -11.48 -9.80 -41.07
N ASP A 121 -12.09 -10.82 -40.45
CA ASP A 121 -11.69 -12.23 -40.52
C ASP A 121 -11.26 -12.64 -41.95
N ASN A 122 -10.06 -13.20 -42.05
CA ASN A 122 -9.45 -13.67 -43.29
C ASN A 122 -9.87 -15.10 -43.68
N GLY A 123 -10.63 -15.79 -42.83
CA GLY A 123 -11.17 -17.13 -43.04
C GLY A 123 -10.33 -18.26 -42.44
N ASP A 124 -9.50 -17.98 -41.43
CA ASP A 124 -8.75 -18.97 -40.67
C ASP A 124 -9.63 -19.73 -39.65
N GLY A 125 -10.80 -19.17 -39.33
CA GLY A 125 -11.92 -19.83 -38.68
C GLY A 125 -12.08 -19.44 -37.22
N GLY A 126 -13.30 -19.02 -36.84
CA GLY A 126 -13.60 -18.25 -35.61
C GLY A 126 -13.50 -18.95 -34.25
N THR A 127 -12.45 -19.74 -34.03
CA THR A 127 -12.09 -20.38 -32.74
C THR A 127 -10.57 -20.60 -32.61
N ASN A 128 -9.78 -20.19 -33.59
CA ASN A 128 -8.34 -20.17 -33.50
C ASN A 128 -7.88 -18.75 -33.18
N TYR A 129 -6.65 -18.60 -32.70
CA TYR A 129 -5.98 -17.31 -32.73
C TYR A 129 -4.89 -17.38 -33.81
N ASP A 130 -4.90 -16.48 -34.77
CA ASP A 130 -3.82 -16.26 -35.73
C ASP A 130 -3.34 -14.81 -35.68
N SER A 131 -2.18 -14.61 -35.04
CA SER A 131 -1.54 -13.29 -34.98
C SER A 131 -0.99 -12.77 -36.31
N THR A 132 -1.20 -13.48 -37.42
CA THR A 132 -0.73 -13.09 -38.75
C THR A 132 -1.55 -11.89 -39.27
N PRO A 133 -0.90 -10.80 -39.72
CA PRO A 133 -1.62 -9.68 -40.33
C PRO A 133 -2.41 -10.13 -41.58
N PRO A 134 -3.55 -9.48 -41.90
CA PRO A 134 -3.91 -8.13 -41.47
C PRO A 134 -5.02 -8.04 -40.39
N ASP A 135 -5.60 -9.17 -40.00
CA ASP A 135 -6.61 -9.33 -38.95
C ASP A 135 -6.03 -9.85 -37.63
N GLY A 136 -4.78 -10.31 -37.63
CA GLY A 136 -3.99 -10.64 -36.44
C GLY A 136 -2.88 -9.64 -36.10
N ALA A 137 -2.49 -9.62 -34.84
CA ALA A 137 -1.35 -8.86 -34.32
C ALA A 137 -0.74 -9.47 -33.06
N VAL A 138 0.44 -8.96 -32.69
CA VAL A 138 1.15 -9.30 -31.45
C VAL A 138 1.46 -8.03 -30.67
N LEU A 139 1.09 -8.00 -29.39
CA LEU A 139 1.51 -7.00 -28.41
C LEU A 139 2.52 -7.62 -27.45
N PHE A 140 3.74 -7.08 -27.43
CA PHE A 140 4.72 -7.40 -26.39
C PHE A 140 4.48 -6.53 -25.16
N GLY A 141 4.37 -7.18 -24.00
CA GLY A 141 4.26 -6.47 -22.73
C GLY A 141 5.56 -5.73 -22.40
N SER A 142 5.42 -4.55 -21.80
CA SER A 142 6.52 -3.75 -21.27
C SER A 142 6.60 -3.90 -19.75
N ASP A 143 7.83 -3.83 -19.22
CA ASP A 143 8.03 -3.76 -17.78
C ASP A 143 7.44 -2.45 -17.24
N LYS A 144 6.61 -2.56 -16.20
CA LYS A 144 6.00 -1.41 -15.52
C LYS A 144 5.94 -1.64 -14.03
N SER A 145 6.06 -0.54 -13.28
CA SER A 145 5.85 -0.50 -11.84
C SER A 145 4.80 0.57 -11.55
N VAL A 146 3.75 0.18 -10.84
CA VAL A 146 2.68 1.07 -10.38
C VAL A 146 2.65 0.99 -8.86
N THR A 147 2.54 2.14 -8.21
CA THR A 147 2.32 2.21 -6.76
C THR A 147 1.13 3.12 -6.50
N GLU A 148 0.19 2.62 -5.72
CA GLU A 148 -0.94 3.39 -5.22
C GLU A 148 -0.94 3.40 -3.69
N SER A 149 -1.54 4.44 -3.12
CA SER A 149 -1.59 4.67 -1.69
C SER A 149 -3.02 4.98 -1.27
N GLY A 150 -3.48 4.29 -0.23
CA GLY A 150 -4.78 4.49 0.40
C GLY A 150 -4.63 4.83 1.88
N TYR A 151 -5.49 5.71 2.39
CA TYR A 151 -5.54 6.04 3.82
C TYR A 151 -6.72 5.35 4.48
N ILE A 152 -6.53 4.83 5.70
CA ILE A 152 -7.61 4.27 6.50
C ILE A 152 -8.14 5.35 7.45
N PRO A 153 -9.41 5.77 7.32
CA PRO A 153 -10.10 6.62 8.29
C PRO A 153 -10.09 6.04 9.70
N ASP A 154 -10.10 6.92 10.69
CA ASP A 154 -10.09 6.57 12.12
C ASP A 154 -11.27 5.68 12.55
N VAL A 155 -12.44 5.87 11.93
CA VAL A 155 -13.63 5.01 12.14
C VAL A 155 -13.37 3.53 11.81
N PHE A 156 -12.37 3.22 10.99
CA PHE A 156 -12.02 1.85 10.59
C PHE A 156 -10.74 1.32 11.24
N TRP A 157 -10.10 2.07 12.15
CA TRP A 157 -8.89 1.59 12.85
C TRP A 157 -9.17 0.40 13.77
N THR A 158 -10.41 0.28 14.26
CA THR A 158 -10.87 -0.80 15.13
C THR A 158 -12.04 -1.54 14.50
N GLN A 159 -12.00 -2.87 14.52
CA GLN A 159 -13.06 -3.74 14.00
C GLN A 159 -13.34 -4.86 15.02
N GLY A 160 -14.13 -4.54 16.04
CA GLY A 160 -14.40 -5.44 17.17
C GLY A 160 -13.13 -5.68 18.00
N ASP A 161 -12.78 -6.95 18.22
CA ASP A 161 -11.56 -7.37 18.92
C ASP A 161 -10.31 -7.40 18.01
N LYS A 162 -10.49 -7.07 16.72
CA LYS A 162 -9.44 -6.98 15.71
C LYS A 162 -9.39 -5.57 15.11
N GLY A 163 -8.52 -5.35 14.15
CA GLY A 163 -8.30 -4.05 13.51
C GLY A 163 -6.82 -3.74 13.40
N PHE A 164 -6.53 -2.48 13.13
CA PHE A 164 -5.17 -1.97 13.04
C PHE A 164 -4.57 -1.61 14.40
N LEU A 165 -5.37 -1.50 15.46
CA LEU A 165 -4.92 -1.14 16.81
C LEU A 165 -4.84 -2.38 17.70
N GLY A 166 -3.81 -2.46 18.54
CA GLY A 166 -3.60 -3.55 19.49
C GLY A 166 -2.14 -4.01 19.55
N THR A 167 -1.92 -5.18 20.16
CA THR A 167 -0.58 -5.78 20.31
C THR A 167 -0.43 -7.10 19.53
N GLY A 168 -1.46 -7.48 18.77
CA GLY A 168 -1.47 -8.69 17.95
C GLY A 168 -1.08 -8.42 16.50
N THR A 169 -1.57 -9.29 15.64
CA THR A 169 -1.40 -9.20 14.19
C THR A 169 -2.75 -9.24 13.48
N TYR A 170 -2.79 -8.71 12.27
CA TYR A 170 -3.92 -8.86 11.36
C TYR A 170 -3.41 -9.27 9.98
N THR A 171 -4.34 -9.71 9.12
CA THR A 171 -4.02 -10.13 7.76
C THR A 171 -4.72 -9.26 6.74
N ILE A 172 -3.97 -8.78 5.75
CA ILE A 172 -4.48 -8.25 4.49
C ILE A 172 -4.24 -9.33 3.43
N LEU A 173 -5.33 -9.79 2.80
CA LEU A 173 -5.26 -10.74 1.70
C LEU A 173 -5.17 -10.00 0.37
N TYR A 174 -4.46 -10.58 -0.59
CA TYR A 174 -4.42 -10.10 -1.96
C TYR A 174 -4.51 -11.27 -2.95
N SER A 175 -4.79 -10.92 -4.20
CA SER A 175 -4.76 -11.82 -5.34
C SER A 175 -4.11 -11.13 -6.53
N LEU A 176 -3.24 -11.85 -7.25
CA LEU A 176 -2.76 -11.44 -8.56
C LEU A 176 -3.60 -12.12 -9.63
N MET A 177 -4.10 -11.36 -10.59
CA MET A 177 -4.92 -11.86 -11.68
C MET A 177 -4.48 -11.23 -13.00
N PRO A 178 -4.41 -12.00 -14.11
CA PRO A 178 -4.16 -11.43 -15.42
C PRO A 178 -5.19 -10.36 -15.77
N TRP A 179 -4.73 -9.25 -16.32
CA TRP A 179 -5.57 -8.16 -16.82
C TRP A 179 -5.57 -8.14 -18.34
N THR A 180 -6.76 -8.17 -18.92
CA THR A 180 -6.95 -7.98 -20.36
C THR A 180 -8.25 -7.23 -20.56
N ASP A 181 -8.19 -6.13 -21.31
CA ASP A 181 -9.36 -5.33 -21.64
C ASP A 181 -9.28 -4.83 -23.08
N PHE A 182 -10.42 -4.88 -23.76
CA PHE A 182 -10.60 -4.37 -25.11
C PHE A 182 -11.74 -3.37 -25.12
N THR A 183 -11.43 -2.14 -25.52
CA THR A 183 -12.43 -1.08 -25.67
C THR A 183 -12.39 -0.55 -27.10
N GLY A 184 -13.55 -0.37 -27.73
CA GLY A 184 -13.60 0.13 -29.10
C GLY A 184 -14.76 -0.43 -29.93
N GLN A 185 -14.61 -0.39 -31.25
CA GLN A 185 -15.58 -0.88 -32.22
C GLN A 185 -15.29 -2.33 -32.60
N ASN A 186 -16.34 -3.16 -32.62
CA ASN A 186 -16.30 -4.56 -33.05
C ASN A 186 -15.28 -5.45 -32.30
N VAL A 187 -14.93 -5.09 -31.06
CA VAL A 187 -13.92 -5.81 -30.27
C VAL A 187 -14.45 -7.05 -29.54
N ASN A 188 -15.73 -7.40 -29.73
CA ASN A 188 -16.41 -8.48 -29.01
C ASN A 188 -16.14 -9.88 -29.58
N GLN A 189 -15.45 -9.96 -30.72
CA GLN A 189 -15.02 -11.22 -31.35
C GLN A 189 -13.50 -11.25 -31.54
N ILE A 190 -12.77 -10.55 -30.68
CA ILE A 190 -11.32 -10.71 -30.63
C ILE A 190 -11.00 -12.03 -29.94
N GLN A 191 -10.26 -12.92 -30.61
CA GLN A 191 -9.63 -14.05 -29.94
C GLN A 191 -8.23 -13.65 -29.51
N PHE A 192 -7.71 -14.34 -28.50
CA PHE A 192 -6.37 -14.07 -28.02
C PHE A 192 -5.73 -15.24 -27.30
N SER A 193 -4.40 -15.19 -27.23
CA SER A 193 -3.59 -16.04 -26.37
C SER A 193 -2.45 -15.26 -25.73
N CYS A 194 -2.13 -15.63 -24.49
CA CYS A 194 -1.03 -15.05 -23.73
C CYS A 194 0.09 -16.08 -23.61
N THR A 195 1.14 -15.96 -24.43
CA THR A 195 2.26 -16.92 -24.40
C THR A 195 3.57 -16.27 -24.84
N PRO A 196 4.55 -16.06 -23.94
CA PRO A 196 4.48 -16.31 -22.49
C PRO A 196 3.50 -15.36 -21.77
N PRO A 197 2.96 -15.74 -20.59
CA PRO A 197 2.16 -14.83 -19.76
C PRO A 197 3.02 -13.69 -19.21
N VAL A 198 2.35 -12.65 -18.71
CA VAL A 198 3.00 -11.60 -17.91
C VAL A 198 3.50 -12.22 -16.61
N SER A 199 4.69 -11.85 -16.16
CA SER A 199 5.13 -12.13 -14.80
C SER A 199 4.85 -10.93 -13.93
N ALA A 200 4.38 -11.14 -12.70
CA ALA A 200 4.17 -10.06 -11.73
C ALA A 200 4.78 -10.36 -10.37
N ASP A 201 5.23 -9.30 -9.72
CA ASP A 201 5.57 -9.27 -8.30
C ASP A 201 5.16 -7.92 -7.69
N GLY A 202 5.47 -7.72 -6.42
CA GLY A 202 5.10 -6.49 -5.74
C GLY A 202 5.09 -6.63 -4.23
N SER A 203 4.45 -5.67 -3.57
CA SER A 203 4.38 -5.62 -2.12
C SER A 203 3.21 -4.82 -1.60
N ILE A 204 2.77 -5.15 -0.39
CA ILE A 204 1.87 -4.36 0.44
C ILE A 204 2.71 -3.76 1.58
N THR A 205 2.66 -2.44 1.73
CA THR A 205 3.33 -1.71 2.80
C THR A 205 2.32 -0.97 3.66
N VAL A 206 2.32 -1.24 4.97
CA VAL A 206 1.52 -0.52 5.94
C VAL A 206 2.41 0.47 6.68
N ILE A 207 1.95 1.72 6.76
CA ILE A 207 2.63 2.82 7.41
C ILE A 207 1.73 3.36 8.51
N TYR A 208 2.24 3.35 9.74
CA TYR A 208 1.66 4.04 10.88
C TYR A 208 2.46 5.30 11.14
N ASP A 209 1.80 6.45 11.08
CA ASP A 209 2.37 7.72 11.55
C ASP A 209 1.76 8.04 12.91
N TYR A 210 2.59 8.41 13.88
CA TYR A 210 2.14 8.58 15.25
C TYR A 210 3.02 9.55 16.06
N ASP A 211 2.42 10.17 17.06
CA ASP A 211 3.12 10.96 18.07
C ASP A 211 3.52 10.05 19.23
N ALA A 212 4.82 9.84 19.42
CA ALA A 212 5.30 8.98 20.49
C ALA A 212 4.93 9.54 21.87
N ILE A 213 4.52 8.66 22.80
CA ILE A 213 4.37 9.06 24.20
C ILE A 213 5.79 9.40 24.72
N PRO A 214 6.03 10.63 25.21
CA PRO A 214 7.33 10.98 25.76
C PRO A 214 7.66 10.00 26.89
N GLU A 215 8.84 9.36 26.84
CA GLU A 215 9.22 8.42 27.88
C GLU A 215 9.08 9.09 29.26
N PRO A 216 8.26 8.53 30.17
CA PRO A 216 7.90 9.20 31.40
C PRO A 216 9.12 9.33 32.27
N ALA A 217 9.68 10.54 32.30
CA ALA A 217 10.60 11.05 33.30
C ALA A 217 11.79 10.15 33.70
N ALA A 218 12.12 9.07 33.00
CA ALA A 218 13.26 8.22 33.33
C ALA A 218 14.56 9.04 33.23
N LEU A 219 14.64 9.94 32.26
CA LEU A 219 15.69 10.95 32.19
C LEU A 219 15.62 11.94 33.36
N SER A 220 14.43 12.37 33.77
CA SER A 220 14.24 13.26 34.94
C SER A 220 14.63 12.58 36.24
N LEU A 221 14.31 11.31 36.41
CA LEU A 221 14.63 10.46 37.56
C LEU A 221 16.11 10.11 37.59
N LEU A 222 16.72 9.82 36.43
CA LEU A 222 18.16 9.65 36.30
C LEU A 222 18.89 10.95 36.68
N THR A 223 18.43 12.08 36.15
CA THR A 223 18.99 13.40 36.45
C THR A 223 18.83 13.74 37.93
N ALA A 224 17.64 13.54 38.50
CA ALA A 224 17.40 13.71 39.93
C ALA A 224 18.26 12.78 40.79
N GLY A 225 18.42 11.52 40.37
CA GLY A 225 19.29 10.54 41.03
C GLY A 225 20.76 10.97 41.04
N ILE A 226 21.27 11.47 39.91
CA ILE A 226 22.63 12.03 39.81
C ILE A 226 22.78 13.23 40.75
N PHE A 227 21.81 14.15 40.77
CA PHE A 227 21.82 15.31 41.68
C PHE A 227 21.86 14.88 43.16
N VAL A 228 21.04 13.90 43.56
CA VAL A 228 21.03 13.37 44.93
C VAL A 228 22.37 12.71 45.28
N CYS A 229 22.96 11.94 44.37
CA CYS A 229 24.25 11.29 44.59
C CYS A 229 25.41 12.29 44.70
N CYS A 230 25.43 13.33 43.87
CA CYS A 230 26.45 14.38 43.91
C CYS A 230 26.36 15.23 45.19
N ASN A 231 25.16 15.45 45.75
CA ASN A 231 25.01 16.20 46.99
C ASN A 231 25.46 15.44 48.24
N LYS A 232 25.47 14.11 48.25
CA LYS A 232 25.92 13.31 49.40
C LYS A 232 27.45 13.28 49.61
N LYS A 233 28.26 13.67 48.63
CA LYS A 233 29.73 13.66 48.73
C LYS A 233 30.36 14.89 49.43
N LYS A 234 29.54 15.81 49.96
CA LYS A 234 30.02 17.06 50.61
C LYS A 234 29.82 17.11 52.13
N SER A 235 29.44 16.01 52.77
CA SER A 235 29.50 15.83 54.23
C SER A 235 30.65 14.89 54.57
#